data_AF-A0A1Q7FLT4-F1
#
_entry.id   AF-A0A1Q7FLT4-F1
#
_cell.length_a   1.000
_cell.length_b   1.000
_cell.length_c   1.000
_cell.angle_alpha   90.00
_cell.angle_beta   90.00
_cell.angle_gamma   90.00
#
_symmetry.space_group_name_H-M   'P 1'
#
loop_
_entity.id
_entity.type
_entity.pdbx_description
1 polymer ?
#
loop_
_entity_poly.entity_id
_entity_poly.type
_entity_poly.pdbx_seq_one_letter_code
_entity_poly.pdbx_strand_id
1 'polypeptide(L)' 'MRTTIAIDEELIDELMRVEPGVSRSEAMRKAIEDYVRRKRLDEFMQLAGSRLVNVSWKEAERLELRKLKRHGRTR' A
#
# COMPACT_ATOMS: atom_id res chain seq x y z
N MET A 1 17.82 18.22 -3.17
CA MET A 1 18.67 18.22 -4.38
C MET A 1 17.87 18.85 -5.51
N ARG A 2 18.48 19.71 -6.34
CA ARG A 2 17.81 20.31 -7.51
C ARG A 2 18.26 19.55 -8.75
N THR A 3 17.31 19.11 -9.56
CA THR A 3 17.55 18.33 -10.77
C THR A 3 16.71 18.92 -11.89
N THR A 4 17.28 19.00 -13.09
CA THR A 4 16.57 19.43 -14.29
C THR A 4 16.12 18.19 -15.05
N ILE A 5 14.84 18.11 -15.36
CA ILE A 5 14.22 17.01 -16.11
C ILE A 5 13.36 17.60 -17.23
N ALA A 6 13.35 16.96 -18.39
CA ALA A 6 12.47 17.33 -19.50
C ALA A 6 11.13 16.63 -19.31
N ILE A 7 10.05 17.41 -19.28
CA ILE A 7 8.67 16.94 -19.15
C ILE A 7 7.82 17.76 -20.12
N ASP A 8 6.79 17.14 -20.69
CA ASP A 8 5.79 17.84 -21.49
C ASP A 8 5.07 18.92 -20.66
N GLU A 9 4.91 20.11 -21.24
CA GLU A 9 4.25 21.23 -20.57
C GLU A 9 2.76 20.94 -20.33
N GLU A 10 2.11 20.18 -21.21
CA GLU A 10 0.70 19.80 -21.05
C GLU A 10 0.49 18.96 -19.78
N LEU A 11 1.44 18.06 -19.45
CA LEU A 11 1.39 17.24 -18.25
C LEU A 11 1.60 18.06 -16.97
N ILE A 12 2.45 19.08 -17.03
CA ILE A 12 2.65 19.99 -15.90
C ILE A 12 1.38 20.81 -15.66
N ASP A 13 0.75 21.30 -16.73
CA ASP A 13 -0.49 22.06 -16.63
C ASP A 13 -1.63 21.19 -16.08
N GLU A 14 -1.73 19.94 -16.50
CA GLU A 14 -2.69 18.99 -15.94
C GLU A 14 -2.42 18.74 -14.44
N LEU A 15 -1.17 18.47 -14.07
CA LEU A 15 -0.77 18.28 -12.67
C LEU A 15 -1.14 19.49 -11.81
N MET A 16 -0.93 20.71 -12.32
CA MET A 16 -1.25 21.95 -11.61
C MET A 16 -2.76 22.21 -11.52
N ARG A 17 -3.57 21.68 -12.45
CA ARG A 17 -5.05 21.70 -12.33
C ARG A 17 -5.53 20.75 -11.25
N VAL A 18 -4.89 19.59 -11.09
CA VAL A 18 -5.23 18.60 -10.07
C VAL A 18 -4.74 19.02 -8.68
N GLU A 19 -3.58 19.67 -8.59
CA GLU A 19 -2.97 20.19 -7.35
C GLU A 19 -2.92 21.73 -7.36
N PRO A 20 -4.06 22.43 -7.19
CA PRO A 20 -4.09 23.88 -7.20
C PRO A 20 -3.44 24.47 -5.93
N GLY A 21 -2.85 25.67 -6.07
CA GLY A 21 -2.36 26.45 -4.94
C GLY A 21 -0.97 26.06 -4.40
N VAL A 22 -0.28 25.12 -5.06
CA VAL A 22 1.11 24.77 -4.74
C VAL A 22 2.07 25.16 -5.87
N SER A 23 3.37 25.18 -5.59
CA SER A 23 4.38 25.41 -6.63
C SER A 23 4.54 24.17 -7.52
N ARG A 24 4.99 24.35 -8.77
CA ARG A 24 5.29 23.25 -9.72
C ARG A 24 6.21 22.19 -9.12
N SER A 25 7.24 22.62 -8.39
CA SER A 25 8.19 21.70 -7.73
C SER A 25 7.53 20.87 -6.63
N GLU A 26 6.59 21.46 -5.89
CA GLU A 26 5.88 20.78 -4.80
C GLU A 26 4.82 19.83 -5.34
N ALA A 27 4.08 20.24 -6.38
CA ALA A 27 3.17 19.35 -7.10
C ALA A 27 3.91 18.12 -7.66
N MET A 28 5.09 18.33 -8.26
CA MET A 28 5.93 17.25 -8.79
C MET A 28 6.41 16.30 -7.68
N ARG A 29 6.85 16.85 -6.53
CA ARG A 29 7.24 16.04 -5.37
C ARG A 29 6.09 15.13 -4.93
N LYS A 30 4.91 15.70 -4.72
CA LYS A 30 3.72 14.95 -4.29
C LYS A 30 3.32 13.89 -5.30
N ALA A 31 3.35 14.21 -6.59
CA ALA A 31 3.03 13.25 -7.66
C ALA A 31 3.98 12.05 -7.65
N ILE A 32 5.29 12.30 -7.49
CA ILE A 32 6.30 11.24 -7.39
C ILE A 32 6.08 10.40 -6.12
N GLU A 33 5.86 11.02 -4.96
CA GLU A 33 5.61 10.32 -3.70
C GLU A 33 4.38 9.43 -3.79
N ASP A 34 3.28 9.94 -4.37
CA ASP A 34 2.05 9.17 -4.54
C ASP A 34 2.23 8.02 -5.53
N TYR A 35 2.92 8.24 -6.65
CA TYR A 35 3.23 7.18 -7.61
C TYR A 35 4.04 6.05 -6.97
N VAL A 36 5.10 6.38 -6.23
CA VAL A 36 5.93 5.37 -5.52
C VAL A 36 5.09 4.63 -4.47
N ARG A 37 4.22 5.34 -3.75
CA ARG A 37 3.32 4.72 -2.76
C ARG A 37 2.36 3.74 -3.41
N ARG A 38 1.68 4.13 -4.50
CA ARG A 38 0.76 3.26 -5.25
C ARG A 38 1.48 2.04 -5.79
N LYS A 39 2.68 2.23 -6.35
CA LYS A 39 3.48 1.12 -6.89
C LYS A 39 3.85 0.09 -5.83
N ARG A 40 4.27 0.53 -4.64
CA ARG A 40 4.54 -0.36 -3.50
C ARG A 40 3.31 -1.13 -3.05
N LEU A 41 2.14 -0.48 -3.06
CA LEU A 41 0.88 -1.13 -2.73
C LEU A 41 0.53 -2.19 -3.79
N ASP A 42 0.67 -1.86 -5.08
CA ASP A 42 0.42 -2.79 -6.17
C ASP A 42 1.34 -4.01 -6.09
N GLU A 43 2.63 -3.81 -5.81
CA GLU A 43 3.59 -4.89 -5.59
C GLU A 43 3.18 -5.76 -4.39
N PHE A 44 2.77 -5.15 -3.28
CA PHE A 44 2.26 -5.88 -2.12
C PHE A 44 1.00 -6.69 -2.44
N MET A 45 0.05 -6.12 -3.20
CA MET A 45 -1.17 -6.81 -3.61
C MET A 45 -0.88 -7.95 -4.59
N GLN A 46 0.11 -7.82 -5.46
CA GLN A 46 0.59 -8.92 -6.30
C GLN A 46 1.16 -10.07 -5.45
N LEU A 47 1.88 -9.77 -4.37
CA LEU A 47 2.35 -10.77 -3.41
C LEU A 47 1.20 -11.43 -2.62
N ALA A 48 0.14 -10.69 -2.33
CA ALA A 48 -1.06 -11.25 -1.71
C ALA A 48 -1.74 -12.29 -2.63
N GLY A 49 -1.69 -12.09 -3.95
CA GLY A 49 -2.10 -13.08 -4.96
C GLY A 49 -1.18 -14.31 -5.02
N SER A 50 0.09 -14.18 -4.63
CA SER A 50 1.07 -15.27 -4.62
C SER A 50 1.07 -16.03 -3.29
N ARG A 51 -0.07 -16.60 -2.86
CA ARG A 51 -0.15 -17.65 -1.81
C ARG A 51 0.63 -17.37 -0.49
N LEU A 52 1.01 -16.12 -0.21
CA LEU A 52 1.93 -15.80 0.90
C LEU A 52 1.21 -15.83 2.25
N VAL A 53 -0.12 -15.69 2.23
CA VAL A 53 -0.97 -15.93 3.40
C VAL A 53 -1.51 -17.36 3.34
N ASN A 54 -0.62 -18.35 3.24
CA ASN A 54 -0.94 -19.70 3.70
C ASN A 54 -0.70 -19.79 5.21
N VAL A 55 -1.14 -18.76 5.95
CA VAL A 55 -1.32 -18.93 7.39
C VAL A 55 -2.55 -19.80 7.47
N SER A 56 -2.33 -21.04 7.86
CA SER A 56 -3.35 -22.04 8.08
C SER A 56 -4.27 -21.60 9.23
N TRP A 57 -5.09 -20.59 8.96
CA TRP A 57 -5.98 -19.96 9.92
C TRP A 57 -6.95 -21.00 10.49
N LYS A 58 -7.31 -22.01 9.69
CA LYS A 58 -8.08 -23.18 10.12
C LYS A 58 -7.34 -24.05 11.14
N GLU A 59 -6.02 -24.18 11.07
CA GLU A 59 -5.25 -24.92 12.09
C GLU A 59 -5.05 -24.09 13.35
N ALA A 60 -4.81 -22.78 13.22
CA ALA A 60 -4.75 -21.86 14.36
C ALA A 60 -6.09 -21.82 15.12
N GLU A 61 -7.21 -21.70 14.42
CA GLU A 61 -8.56 -21.76 14.97
C GLU A 61 -8.84 -23.11 15.65
N ARG A 62 -8.46 -24.22 15.03
CA ARG A 62 -8.63 -25.56 15.62
C ARG A 62 -7.82 -25.73 16.91
N LEU A 63 -6.63 -25.12 16.99
CA LEU A 63 -5.80 -25.15 18.19
C LEU A 63 -6.45 -24.33 19.32
N GLU A 64 -6.96 -23.14 19.03
CA GLU A 64 -7.65 -22.29 20.01
C GLU A 64 -8.95 -22.94 20.52
N LEU A 65 -9.78 -23.49 19.64
CA LEU A 65 -10.99 -24.23 20.02
C LEU A 65 -10.66 -25.46 20.89
N ARG A 66 -9.52 -26.13 20.65
CA ARG A 66 -9.04 -27.23 21.52
C ARG A 66 -8.63 -26.74 22.90
N LYS A 67 -7.98 -25.58 23.02
CA LYS A 67 -7.61 -25.00 24.32
C LYS A 67 -8.86 -24.61 25.12
N LEU A 68 -9.84 -23.98 24.49
CA LEU A 68 -11.14 -23.63 25.11
C LEU A 68 -11.87 -24.87 25.64
N LYS A 69 -11.94 -25.94 24.85
CA LYS A 69 -12.56 -27.22 25.28
C LYS A 69 -11.84 -27.87 26.47
N ARG A 70 -10.53 -27.64 26.61
CA ARG A 70 -9.75 -28.13 27.77
C ARG A 70 -10.00 -27.29 29.01
N HIS A 71 -10.15 -25.97 28.89
CA HIS A 71 -10.44 -25.09 30.02
C HIS A 71 -11.90 -25.12 30.48
N GLY A 72 -12.86 -25.38 29.58
CA GLY A 72 -14.26 -25.57 29.94
C GLY A 72 -14.59 -26.90 30.63
N ARG A 73 -13.62 -27.85 30.70
CA ARG A 73 -13.76 -29.14 31.41
C ARG A 73 -13.17 -29.11 32.84
N THR A 74 -12.55 -28.01 33.24
CA THR A 74 -11.90 -27.86 34.55
C THR A 74 -12.67 -26.94 35.50
N ARG A 75 -13.92 -26.60 35.17
CA ARG A 75 -14.88 -25.91 36.05
C ARG A 75 -16.05 -26.83 36.35
#